data_AF-A0A848X9K5-F1
#
_entry.id   AF-A0A848X9K5-F1
#
_cell.length_a   1.000
_cell.length_b   1.000
_cell.length_c   1.000
_cell.angle_alpha   90.00
_cell.angle_beta   90.00
_cell.angle_gamma   90.00
#
_symmetry.space_group_name_H-M   'P 1'
#
loop_
_entity.id
_entity.type
_entity.pdbx_description
1 polymer ?
#
loop_
_entity_poly.entity_id
_entity_poly.type
_entity_poly.pdbx_seq_one_letter_code
_entity_poly.pdbx_strand_id
1 'polypeptide(L)'
;MSQPDVVTTSLVTDAISGVAQVRIWYLSVESTQSQSCFASLDAGNANAGSWSCTITFSEFAALGQWELNVELWDVAGNRRYYFRRSSDGYLCYFDPVTSTQVCQDFGDTDLILE
;
A
#
# COMPACT_ATOMS: atom_id res chain seq x y z
N MET A 1 -19.01 -9.93 -19.01
CA MET A 1 -17.55 -9.72 -19.12
C MET A 1 -16.98 -9.76 -17.72
N SER A 2 -15.84 -10.43 -17.49
CA SER A 2 -15.22 -10.49 -16.16
C SER A 2 -14.42 -9.21 -15.89
N GLN A 3 -14.63 -8.59 -14.74
CA GLN A 3 -13.83 -7.45 -14.28
C GLN A 3 -12.43 -7.96 -13.90
N PRO A 4 -11.35 -7.25 -14.25
CA PRO A 4 -10.02 -7.64 -13.79
C PRO A 4 -9.87 -7.38 -12.29
N ASP A 5 -9.33 -8.37 -11.59
CA ASP A 5 -8.93 -8.27 -10.19
C ASP A 5 -7.42 -8.04 -10.10
N VAL A 6 -7.02 -7.10 -9.25
CA VAL A 6 -5.63 -6.89 -8.85
C VAL A 6 -5.49 -7.33 -7.40
N VAL A 7 -4.75 -8.41 -7.17
CA VAL A 7 -4.39 -8.84 -5.81
C VAL A 7 -3.09 -8.14 -5.44
N THR A 8 -3.10 -7.40 -4.34
CA THR A 8 -1.88 -6.79 -3.78
C THR A 8 -1.56 -7.47 -2.45
N THR A 9 -0.37 -8.05 -2.38
CA THR A 9 0.18 -8.64 -1.15
C THR A 9 1.35 -7.78 -0.68
N SER A 10 1.45 -7.55 0.62
CA SER A 10 2.52 -6.76 1.24
C SER A 10 2.97 -7.44 2.52
N LEU A 11 4.28 -7.54 2.72
CA LEU A 11 4.85 -7.90 4.02
C LEU A 11 4.92 -6.62 4.84
N VAL A 12 4.35 -6.62 6.05
CA VAL A 12 4.26 -5.43 6.89
C VAL A 12 4.80 -5.74 8.28
N THR A 13 5.71 -4.88 8.75
CA THR A 13 6.35 -4.99 10.06
C THR A 13 6.14 -3.72 10.89
N ASP A 14 5.80 -3.92 12.15
CA ASP A 14 5.81 -2.94 13.23
C ASP A 14 6.36 -3.64 14.47
N ALA A 15 7.59 -3.32 14.84
CA ALA A 15 8.29 -4.02 15.91
C ALA A 15 7.80 -3.64 17.33
N ILE A 16 6.96 -2.62 17.46
CA ILE A 16 6.62 -2.00 18.75
C ILE A 16 5.15 -2.22 19.11
N SER A 17 4.22 -1.65 18.35
CA SER A 17 2.80 -1.58 18.74
C SER A 17 1.88 -2.48 17.92
N GLY A 18 2.35 -2.89 16.75
CA GLY A 18 1.65 -3.78 15.83
C GLY A 18 0.74 -3.02 14.86
N VAL A 19 0.65 -3.54 13.65
CA VAL A 19 -0.18 -3.02 12.57
C VAL A 19 -1.66 -3.17 12.92
N ALA A 20 -2.38 -2.05 12.91
CA ALA A 20 -3.83 -2.00 13.12
C ALA A 20 -4.61 -2.00 11.81
N GLN A 21 -4.08 -1.34 10.77
CA GLN A 21 -4.74 -1.23 9.48
C GLN A 21 -3.73 -1.06 8.34
N VAL A 22 -4.03 -1.68 7.21
CA VAL A 22 -3.31 -1.51 5.94
C VAL A 22 -4.33 -1.12 4.89
N ARG A 23 -4.22 0.08 4.32
CA ARG A 23 -5.08 0.55 3.22
C ARG A 23 -4.25 0.63 1.96
N ILE A 24 -4.76 0.01 0.91
CA ILE A 24 -4.16 0.02 -0.41
C ILE A 24 -5.13 0.71 -1.35
N TRP A 25 -4.66 1.67 -2.15
CA TRP A 25 -5.49 2.25 -3.20
C TRP A 25 -4.70 2.64 -4.43
N TYR A 26 -5.42 2.61 -5.54
CA TYR A 26 -4.98 3.07 -6.83
C TYR A 26 -5.71 4.36 -7.17
N LEU A 27 -4.97 5.38 -7.61
CA LEU A 27 -5.51 6.62 -8.15
C LEU A 27 -5.30 6.64 -9.67
N SER A 28 -6.35 6.94 -10.43
CA SER A 28 -6.22 7.11 -11.88
C SER A 28 -5.35 8.33 -12.18
N VAL A 29 -4.41 8.20 -13.11
CA VAL A 29 -3.58 9.33 -13.57
C VAL A 29 -4.37 10.25 -14.51
N GLU A 30 -5.39 9.71 -15.18
CA GLU A 30 -6.14 10.41 -16.23
C GLU A 30 -7.51 10.91 -15.76
N SER A 31 -7.93 10.57 -14.53
CA SER A 31 -9.23 10.95 -13.98
C SER A 31 -9.18 11.11 -12.46
N THR A 32 -10.29 11.46 -11.84
CA THR A 32 -10.43 11.55 -10.37
C THR A 32 -10.85 10.23 -9.73
N GLN A 33 -10.93 9.13 -10.51
CA GLN A 33 -11.36 7.85 -9.97
C GLN A 33 -10.27 7.23 -9.09
N SER A 34 -10.69 6.54 -8.03
CA SER A 34 -9.84 5.74 -7.17
C SER A 34 -10.48 4.38 -6.88
N GLN A 35 -9.68 3.34 -6.71
CA GLN A 35 -10.12 2.03 -6.24
C GLN A 35 -9.29 1.64 -5.02
N SER A 36 -9.90 1.09 -3.97
CA SER A 36 -9.21 0.82 -2.71
C SER A 36 -9.70 -0.43 -2.00
N CYS A 37 -8.85 -1.03 -1.19
CA CYS A 37 -9.19 -2.07 -0.24
C CYS A 37 -8.47 -1.89 1.10
N PHE A 38 -9.00 -2.53 2.13
CA PHE A 38 -8.29 -2.75 3.39
C PHE A 38 -7.77 -4.18 3.40
N ALA A 39 -6.48 -4.34 3.68
CA ALA A 39 -5.86 -5.65 3.69
C ALA A 39 -6.24 -6.43 4.95
N SER A 40 -6.35 -7.75 4.79
CA SER A 40 -6.48 -8.69 5.91
C SER A 40 -5.14 -9.38 6.14
N LEU A 41 -4.87 -9.77 7.38
CA LEU A 41 -3.69 -10.55 7.74
C LEU A 41 -3.86 -11.99 7.22
N ASP A 42 -3.02 -12.39 6.28
CA ASP A 42 -3.01 -13.74 5.70
C ASP A 42 -2.17 -14.71 6.53
N ALA A 43 -1.04 -14.23 7.05
CA ALA A 43 -0.08 -15.02 7.80
C ALA A 43 0.75 -14.16 8.75
N GLY A 44 1.25 -14.75 9.83
CA GLY A 44 2.05 -14.06 10.84
C GLY A 44 1.19 -13.46 11.95
N ASN A 45 1.53 -12.25 12.39
CA ASN A 45 0.79 -11.52 13.42
C ASN A 45 0.85 -10.00 13.15
N ALA A 46 0.26 -9.20 14.04
CA ALA A 46 0.21 -7.75 13.89
C ALA A 46 1.60 -7.08 13.85
N ASN A 47 2.63 -7.66 14.48
CA ASN A 47 3.98 -7.08 14.50
C ASN A 47 4.82 -7.45 13.29
N ALA A 48 4.55 -8.61 12.67
CA ALA A 48 5.21 -9.07 11.46
C ALA A 48 4.26 -10.00 10.71
N GLY A 49 3.66 -9.50 9.63
CA GLY A 49 2.58 -10.19 8.94
C GLY A 49 2.60 -9.99 7.44
N SER A 50 2.08 -10.98 6.72
CA SER A 50 1.69 -10.83 5.32
C SER A 50 0.26 -10.35 5.28
N TRP A 51 0.02 -9.24 4.61
CA TRP A 51 -1.30 -8.63 4.47
C TRP A 51 -1.65 -8.55 2.99
N SER A 52 -2.87 -8.93 2.63
CA SER A 52 -3.35 -8.78 1.26
C SER A 52 -4.78 -8.30 1.16
N CYS A 53 -5.09 -7.68 0.02
CA CYS A 53 -6.46 -7.53 -0.42
C CYS A 53 -6.55 -7.52 -1.94
N THR A 54 -7.77 -7.79 -2.41
CA THR A 54 -8.13 -7.75 -3.83
C THR A 54 -8.86 -6.45 -4.13
N ILE A 55 -8.40 -5.75 -5.17
CA ILE A 55 -9.07 -4.58 -5.74
C ILE A 55 -9.64 -4.98 -7.09
N THR A 56 -10.96 -4.90 -7.22
CA THR A 56 -11.67 -5.15 -8.49
C THR A 56 -11.85 -3.85 -9.25
N PHE A 57 -11.41 -3.82 -10.51
CA PHE A 57 -11.64 -2.68 -11.40
C PHE A 57 -12.88 -2.94 -12.25
N SER A 58 -13.93 -2.15 -12.02
CA SER A 58 -15.17 -2.31 -12.79
C SER A 58 -14.98 -1.97 -14.26
N GLU A 59 -15.93 -2.38 -15.12
CA GLU A 59 -15.91 -2.02 -16.55
C GLU A 59 -16.06 -0.51 -16.81
N PHE A 60 -16.44 0.27 -15.80
CA PHE A 60 -16.51 1.73 -15.85
C PHE A 60 -15.26 2.41 -15.28
N ALA A 61 -14.24 1.63 -14.90
CA ALA A 61 -12.95 2.16 -14.49
C ALA A 61 -12.35 2.99 -15.63
N ALA A 62 -11.78 4.14 -15.27
CA ALA A 62 -11.02 4.95 -16.21
C ALA A 62 -9.91 4.12 -16.88
N LEU A 63 -9.76 4.32 -18.19
CA LEU A 63 -8.64 3.76 -18.95
C LEU A 63 -7.34 4.44 -18.51
N GLY A 64 -6.22 3.82 -18.87
CA GLY A 64 -4.89 4.38 -18.63
C GLY A 64 -4.24 3.84 -17.36
N GLN A 65 -3.21 4.57 -16.91
CA GLN A 65 -2.39 4.16 -15.78
C GLN A 65 -3.03 4.55 -14.45
N TRP A 66 -2.79 3.72 -13.44
CA TRP A 66 -3.21 3.95 -12.07
C TRP A 66 -2.00 3.86 -11.14
N GLU A 67 -1.89 4.80 -10.21
CA GLU A 67 -0.78 4.91 -9.26
C GLU A 67 -1.14 4.28 -7.92
N LEU A 68 -0.29 3.34 -7.49
CA LEU A 68 -0.40 2.67 -6.21
C LEU A 68 0.01 3.58 -5.07
N ASN A 69 -0.78 3.54 -4.00
CA ASN A 69 -0.47 4.15 -2.72
C ASN A 69 -0.87 3.19 -1.61
N VAL A 70 -0.12 3.24 -0.50
CA VAL A 70 -0.35 2.43 0.69
C VAL A 70 -0.27 3.31 1.92
N GLU A 71 -1.21 3.14 2.84
CA GLU A 71 -1.19 3.81 4.14
C GLU A 71 -1.26 2.74 5.22
N LEU A 72 -0.37 2.86 6.18
CA LEU A 72 -0.27 1.98 7.34
C LEU A 72 -0.66 2.74 8.60
N TRP A 73 -1.38 2.08 9.49
CA TRP A 73 -1.67 2.55 10.84
C TRP A 73 -1.28 1.48 11.84
N ASP A 74 -0.73 1.88 12.98
CA ASP A 74 -0.59 1.00 14.13
C ASP A 74 -1.64 1.24 15.21
N VAL A 75 -1.54 0.42 16.25
CA VAL A 75 -2.35 0.48 17.46
C VAL A 75 -2.05 1.75 18.28
N ALA A 76 -0.84 2.31 18.19
CA ALA A 76 -0.47 3.55 18.87
C ALA A 76 -0.99 4.83 18.18
N GLY A 77 -1.47 4.73 16.94
CA GLY A 77 -1.98 5.83 16.13
C GLY A 77 -0.94 6.47 15.20
N ASN A 78 0.28 5.91 15.10
CA ASN A 78 1.27 6.31 14.11
C ASN A 78 0.82 5.90 12.71
N ARG A 79 1.32 6.65 11.72
CA ARG A 79 0.95 6.44 10.32
C ARG A 79 2.16 6.56 9.42
N ARG A 80 2.17 5.73 8.38
CA ARG A 80 3.14 5.88 7.28
C ARG A 80 2.46 5.79 5.94
N TYR A 81 2.79 6.75 5.09
CA TYR A 81 2.26 6.88 3.75
C TYR A 81 3.33 6.51 2.72
N TYR A 82 3.00 5.55 1.88
CA TYR A 82 3.81 5.08 0.78
C TYR A 82 3.16 5.45 -0.55
N PHE A 83 3.94 5.96 -1.48
CA PHE A 83 3.50 6.27 -2.85
C PHE A 83 4.46 5.68 -3.86
N ARG A 84 3.90 5.22 -4.98
CA ARG A 84 4.72 4.75 -6.09
C ARG A 84 5.28 5.94 -6.85
N ARG A 85 6.60 6.05 -6.95
CA ARG A 85 7.25 7.10 -7.72
C ARG A 85 7.27 6.74 -9.20
N SER A 86 6.74 7.63 -10.04
CA SER A 86 6.54 7.35 -11.47
C SER A 86 7.85 7.27 -12.27
N SER A 87 8.96 7.82 -11.77
CA SER A 87 10.25 7.86 -12.49
C SER A 87 10.99 6.52 -12.54
N ASP A 88 10.85 5.70 -11.49
CA ASP A 88 11.59 4.45 -11.31
C ASP A 88 10.69 3.29 -10.86
N GLY A 89 9.43 3.56 -10.50
CA GLY A 89 8.48 2.56 -10.05
C GLY A 89 8.67 2.12 -8.59
N TYR A 90 9.61 2.74 -7.86
CA TYR A 90 9.88 2.41 -6.46
C TYR A 90 8.73 2.88 -5.57
N LEU A 91 8.52 2.15 -4.48
CA LEU A 91 7.60 2.57 -3.44
C LEU A 91 8.36 3.42 -2.42
N CYS A 92 7.88 4.64 -2.18
CA CYS A 92 8.58 5.66 -1.43
C CYS A 92 7.75 6.15 -0.24
N TYR A 93 8.42 6.49 0.86
CA TYR A 93 7.82 7.21 1.99
C TYR A 93 8.74 8.34 2.46
N PHE A 94 8.18 9.27 3.24
CA PHE A 94 8.96 10.30 3.91
C PHE A 94 9.26 9.86 5.35
N ASP A 95 10.54 9.77 5.69
CA ASP A 95 10.98 9.47 7.05
C ASP A 95 10.94 10.75 7.90
N PRO A 96 10.08 10.83 8.93
CA PRO A 96 9.94 12.02 9.75
C PRO A 96 11.14 12.26 10.67
N VAL A 97 11.96 11.24 10.96
CA VAL A 97 13.13 11.32 11.84
C VAL A 97 14.30 11.95 11.09
N THR A 98 14.56 11.48 9.87
CA THR A 98 15.69 11.97 9.06
C THR A 98 15.30 13.10 8.11
N SER A 99 14.00 13.35 7.92
CA SER A 99 13.47 14.27 6.91
C SER A 99 13.91 13.93 5.48
N THR A 100 14.10 12.64 5.19
CA THR A 100 14.52 12.16 3.87
C THR A 100 13.45 11.27 3.24
N GLN A 101 13.40 11.30 1.91
CA GLN A 101 12.63 10.32 1.15
C GLN A 101 13.40 9.00 1.07
N VAL A 102 12.75 7.92 1.50
CA VAL A 102 13.27 6.55 1.43
C VAL A 102 12.45 5.78 0.40
N CYS A 103 13.10 5.01 -0.46
CA CYS A 103 12.43 4.27 -1.53
C CYS A 103 12.99 2.86 -1.68
N GLN A 104 12.10 1.93 -1.94
CA GLN A 104 12.39 0.51 -2.01
C GLN A 104 11.74 -0.10 -3.25
N ASP A 105 12.32 -1.19 -3.76
CA ASP A 105 11.78 -1.90 -4.91
C ASP A 105 10.43 -2.51 -4.54
N PHE A 106 9.44 -2.31 -5.40
CA PHE A 106 8.06 -2.78 -5.24
C PHE A 106 7.93 -4.32 -5.28
N GLY A 107 8.87 -5.02 -5.93
CA GLY A 107 8.82 -6.48 -6.12
C GLY A 107 9.11 -7.31 -4.86
N ASP A 108 9.84 -6.75 -3.90
CA ASP A 108 10.31 -7.42 -2.68
C ASP A 108 10.02 -6.57 -1.41
N THR A 109 9.01 -5.70 -1.42
CA THR A 109 8.87 -4.68 -0.36
C THR A 109 8.36 -5.23 0.97
N ASP A 110 9.19 -5.10 2.00
CA ASP A 110 8.76 -5.05 3.40
C ASP A 110 8.35 -3.61 3.75
N LEU A 111 7.07 -3.40 4.04
CA LEU A 111 6.58 -2.12 4.52
C LEU A 111 6.79 -2.03 6.04
N ILE A 112 7.51 -1.00 6.48
CA ILE A 112 7.87 -0.83 7.89
C ILE A 112 7.09 0.35 8.45
N LEU A 113 6.51 0.24 9.64
CA LEU A 113 5.91 1.38 10.33
C LEU A 113 6.83 1.97 11.40
N GLU A 114 7.42 1.12 12.26
CA GLU A 114 8.38 1.45 13.33
C GLU A 114 9.37 0.31 13.58
#